data_AF-A0AAN3QY13-F1
#
_entry.id   AF-A0AAN3QY13-F1
#
_cell.length_a   1.000
_cell.length_b   1.000
_cell.length_c   1.000
_cell.angle_alpha   90.00
_cell.angle_beta   90.00
_cell.angle_gamma   90.00
#
_symmetry.space_group_name_H-M   'P 1'
#
loop_
_entity.id
_entity.type
_entity.pdbx_description
1 polymer ?
#
loop_
_entity_poly.entity_id
_entity_poly.type
_entity_poly.pdbx_seq_one_letter_code
_entity_poly.pdbx_strand_id
1 'polypeptide(L)'
;MSYKKDVFKEQYLLKRNIFYFFACKNNIYFFFISLIYSYIFSDGFESFILIYSIGCLFLYRFFFNIKKDDNPFKKIFLLIFWDKLIKKLRNKN
;
A
#
# COMPACT_ATOMS: atom_id res chain seq x y z
N MET A 1 14.05 13.53 -30.56
CA MET A 1 14.25 13.85 -29.13
C MET A 1 13.72 12.67 -28.33
N SER A 2 14.63 11.79 -27.91
CA SER A 2 14.31 10.42 -27.45
C SER A 2 13.52 10.44 -26.13
N TYR A 3 12.53 9.56 -26.05
CA TYR A 3 11.66 9.25 -24.91
C TYR A 3 12.45 8.98 -23.61
N LYS A 4 12.99 10.01 -22.95
CA LYS A 4 13.26 9.95 -21.52
C LYS A 4 11.90 10.03 -20.82
N LYS A 5 11.15 8.92 -20.83
CA LYS A 5 10.06 8.71 -19.88
C LYS A 5 10.62 9.07 -18.52
N ASP A 6 10.02 10.08 -17.90
CA ASP A 6 10.52 10.68 -16.69
C ASP A 6 10.58 9.58 -15.62
N VAL A 7 11.79 9.08 -15.34
CA VAL A 7 12.03 7.85 -14.57
C VAL A 7 11.35 7.95 -13.20
N PHE A 8 11.28 9.16 -12.66
CA PHE A 8 10.58 9.50 -11.43
C PHE A 8 9.06 9.29 -11.50
N LYS A 9 8.44 9.58 -12.64
CA LYS A 9 7.01 9.38 -12.87
C LYS A 9 6.66 7.90 -12.91
N GLU A 10 7.44 7.10 -13.64
CA GLU A 10 7.23 5.64 -13.71
C GLU A 10 7.48 4.97 -12.35
N GLN A 11 8.49 5.41 -11.59
CA GLN A 11 8.72 4.94 -10.22
C GLN A 11 7.57 5.29 -9.27
N TYR A 12 6.98 6.48 -9.40
CA TYR A 12 5.81 6.87 -8.63
C TYR A 12 4.61 5.99 -8.96
N LEU A 13 4.34 5.76 -10.25
CA LEU A 13 3.27 4.87 -10.68
C LEU A 13 3.45 3.45 -10.14
N LEU A 14 4.67 2.91 -10.19
CA LEU A 14 4.96 1.58 -9.66
C LEU A 14 4.72 1.51 -8.14
N LYS A 15 5.24 2.47 -7.38
CA LYS A 15 5.03 2.52 -5.92
C LYS A 15 3.55 2.65 -5.59
N ARG A 16 2.84 3.54 -6.26
CA ARG A 16 1.38 3.71 -6.12
C ARG A 16 0.67 2.39 -6.38
N ASN A 17 1.00 1.69 -7.46
CA ASN A 17 0.38 0.41 -7.81
C ASN A 17 0.67 -0.67 -6.75
N ILE A 18 1.87 -0.70 -6.18
CA ILE A 18 2.22 -1.62 -5.07
C ILE A 18 1.37 -1.31 -3.83
N PHE A 19 1.23 -0.03 -3.45
CA PHE A 19 0.37 0.37 -2.33
C PHE A 19 -1.10 0.00 -2.56
N TYR A 20 -1.63 0.26 -3.77
CA TYR A 20 -2.97 -0.17 -4.14
C TYR A 20 -3.13 -1.68 -4.10
N PHE A 21 -2.14 -2.44 -4.57
CA PHE A 21 -2.18 -3.90 -4.53
C PHE A 21 -2.27 -4.42 -3.08
N PHE A 22 -1.45 -3.88 -2.17
CA PHE A 22 -1.52 -4.23 -0.75
C PHE A 22 -2.83 -3.80 -0.10
N ALA A 23 -3.33 -2.60 -0.41
CA ALA A 23 -4.61 -2.12 0.10
C ALA A 23 -5.78 -3.02 -0.36
N CYS A 24 -5.81 -3.41 -1.64
CA CYS A 24 -6.80 -4.34 -2.18
C CYS A 24 -6.71 -5.71 -1.50
N LYS A 25 -5.49 -6.26 -1.35
CA LYS A 25 -5.28 -7.55 -0.68
C LYS A 25 -5.76 -7.52 0.78
N ASN A 26 -5.42 -6.46 1.51
CA ASN A 26 -5.88 -6.29 2.90
C ASN A 26 -7.39 -6.10 3.00
N ASN A 27 -8.02 -5.36 2.06
CA ASN A 27 -9.47 -5.20 2.02
C ASN A 27 -10.17 -6.55 1.83
N ILE A 28 -9.65 -7.40 0.92
CA ILE A 28 -10.21 -8.75 0.71
C ILE A 28 -10.11 -9.59 1.99
N TYR A 29 -8.97 -9.60 2.68
CA TYR A 29 -8.86 -10.34 3.95
C TYR A 29 -9.81 -9.78 5.01
N PHE A 30 -9.91 -8.46 5.11
CA PHE A 30 -10.79 -7.82 6.07
C PHE A 30 -12.28 -8.13 5.80
N PHE A 31 -12.68 -8.20 4.54
CA PHE A 31 -14.02 -8.64 4.14
C PHE A 31 -14.31 -10.06 4.66
N PHE A 32 -13.42 -11.02 4.39
CA PHE A 32 -13.62 -12.41 4.83
C PHE A 32 -13.61 -12.55 6.35
N ILE A 33 -12.72 -11.84 7.04
CA ILE A 33 -12.67 -11.83 8.51
C ILE A 33 -13.98 -11.27 9.08
N SER A 34 -14.45 -10.14 8.54
CA SER A 34 -15.70 -9.50 8.99
C SER A 34 -16.90 -10.41 8.73
N LEU A 35 -16.92 -11.12 7.60
CA LEU A 35 -17.98 -12.05 7.22
C LEU A 35 -18.00 -13.27 8.15
N ILE A 36 -16.85 -13.89 8.40
CA ILE A 36 -16.73 -15.03 9.32
C ILE A 36 -17.10 -14.60 10.74
N TYR A 37 -16.60 -13.46 11.20
CA TYR A 37 -16.91 -12.93 12.53
C TYR A 37 -18.42 -12.70 12.70
N SER A 38 -19.05 -12.08 11.70
CA SER A 38 -20.48 -11.79 11.73
C SER A 38 -21.35 -13.05 11.62
N TYR A 39 -20.82 -14.12 11.03
CA TYR A 39 -21.50 -15.42 10.98
C TYR A 39 -21.37 -16.21 12.28
N ILE A 40 -20.21 -16.16 12.95
CA ILE A 40 -19.93 -16.97 14.14
C ILE A 40 -20.36 -16.28 15.44
N PHE A 41 -20.17 -14.96 15.54
CA PHE A 41 -20.23 -14.23 16.81
C PHE A 41 -21.31 -13.14 16.86
N SER A 42 -22.04 -12.90 15.77
CA SER A 42 -22.99 -11.79 15.67
C SER A 42 -24.28 -12.18 14.97
N ASP A 43 -25.33 -11.38 15.15
CA ASP A 43 -26.67 -11.64 14.62
C ASP A 43 -26.78 -11.29 13.12
N GLY A 44 -26.00 -11.97 12.29
CA GLY A 44 -26.21 -12.02 10.84
C GLY A 44 -25.75 -10.78 10.06
N PHE A 45 -26.45 -10.52 8.95
CA PHE A 45 -25.98 -9.64 7.87
C PHE A 45 -25.86 -8.16 8.26
N GLU A 46 -26.71 -7.67 9.17
CA GLU A 46 -26.66 -6.27 9.63
C GLU A 46 -25.36 -5.96 10.37
N SER A 47 -24.90 -6.91 11.19
CA SER A 47 -23.64 -6.82 11.91
C SER A 47 -22.44 -6.77 10.96
N PHE A 48 -22.50 -7.57 9.90
CA PHE A 48 -21.49 -7.56 8.84
C PHE A 48 -21.39 -6.19 8.18
N ILE A 49 -22.53 -5.60 7.79
CA ILE A 49 -22.55 -4.27 7.15
C ILE A 49 -21.88 -3.23 8.05
N LEU A 50 -22.22 -3.21 9.35
CA LEU A 50 -21.66 -2.23 10.29
C LEU A 50 -20.17 -2.42 10.51
N ILE A 51 -19.73 -3.64 10.85
CA ILE A 51 -18.33 -3.94 11.16
C ILE A 51 -17.45 -3.71 9.93
N TYR A 52 -17.89 -4.17 8.76
CA TYR A 52 -17.14 -4.01 7.53
C TYR A 52 -17.02 -2.52 7.15
N SER A 53 -18.13 -1.77 7.21
CA SER A 53 -18.11 -0.33 6.86
C SER A 53 -17.20 0.47 7.79
N ILE A 54 -17.28 0.23 9.11
CA ILE A 54 -16.45 0.90 10.11
C ILE A 54 -14.98 0.53 9.93
N GLY A 55 -14.69 -0.75 9.74
CA GLY A 55 -13.31 -1.20 9.54
C GLY A 55 -12.71 -0.71 8.22
N CYS A 56 -13.51 -0.58 7.16
CA CYS A 56 -13.07 0.08 5.91
C CYS A 56 -12.71 1.55 6.13
N LEU A 57 -13.46 2.29 6.95
CA LEU A 57 -13.12 3.67 7.31
C LEU A 57 -11.81 3.75 8.10
N PHE A 58 -11.58 2.83 9.03
CA PHE A 58 -10.32 2.73 9.76
C PHE A 58 -9.16 2.39 8.82
N LEU A 59 -9.30 1.35 8.01
CA LEU A 59 -8.29 0.96 7.02
C LEU A 59 -8.01 2.11 6.05
N TYR A 60 -9.03 2.81 5.58
CA TYR A 60 -8.87 3.99 4.74
C TYR A 60 -8.05 5.07 5.45
N ARG A 61 -8.36 5.35 6.71
CA ARG A 61 -7.60 6.30 7.54
C ARG A 61 -6.19 5.80 7.89
N PHE A 62 -5.89 4.51 7.87
CA PHE A 62 -4.52 4.03 8.11
C PHE A 62 -3.68 3.99 6.83
N PHE A 63 -4.26 3.54 5.71
CA PHE A 63 -3.56 3.39 4.43
C PHE A 63 -3.51 4.69 3.61
N PHE A 64 -4.52 5.55 3.72
CA PHE A 64 -4.68 6.76 2.90
C PHE A 64 -4.60 8.06 3.71
N ASN A 65 -4.30 8.03 5.01
CA ASN A 65 -3.91 9.24 5.77
C ASN A 65 -2.45 9.60 5.46
N ILE A 66 -2.23 9.79 4.16
CA ILE A 66 -1.02 10.29 3.53
C ILE A 66 -0.97 11.78 3.88
N LYS A 67 -0.08 12.16 4.81
CA LYS A 67 0.16 13.58 5.11
C LYS A 67 0.68 14.26 3.84
N LYS A 68 0.49 15.57 3.69
CA LYS A 68 1.10 16.37 2.59
C LYS A 68 2.63 16.16 2.48
N ASP A 69 3.30 15.72 3.56
CA ASP A 69 4.71 15.37 3.61
C ASP A 69 5.07 13.92 3.24
N ASP A 70 4.10 13.02 3.04
CA ASP A 70 4.32 11.67 2.50
C ASP A 70 4.59 11.69 0.99
N ASN A 71 4.84 12.88 0.43
CA ASN A 71 5.47 13.05 -0.86
C ASN A 71 6.84 12.34 -0.85
N PRO A 72 6.94 11.15 -1.47
CA PRO A 72 8.12 10.30 -1.32
C PRO A 72 9.32 10.80 -2.12
N PHE A 73 9.17 11.92 -2.85
CA PHE A 73 10.27 12.58 -3.55
C PHE A 73 11.24 13.31 -2.61
N LYS A 74 10.91 13.50 -1.32
CA LYS A 74 11.84 14.16 -0.38
C LYS A 74 13.11 13.35 -0.08
N LYS A 75 13.13 12.02 -0.26
CA LYS A 75 14.30 11.18 0.02
C LYS A 75 14.27 9.86 -0.78
N ILE A 76 14.62 9.88 -2.07
CA ILE A 76 15.63 9.00 -2.73
C ILE A 76 15.72 7.50 -2.27
N PHE A 77 14.66 6.85 -1.78
CA PHE A 77 14.84 5.58 -1.04
C PHE A 77 15.21 4.41 -1.96
N LEU A 78 14.55 4.29 -3.12
CA LEU A 78 14.87 3.22 -4.07
C LEU A 78 16.25 3.45 -4.72
N LEU A 79 16.53 4.65 -5.22
CA LEU A 79 17.82 4.97 -5.84
C LEU A 79 18.98 4.85 -4.85
N ILE A 80 18.82 5.25 -3.58
CA ILE A 80 19.84 5.01 -2.53
C ILE A 80 19.99 3.52 -2.26
N PHE A 81 18.90 2.75 -2.21
CA PHE A 81 18.98 1.32 -1.96
C PHE A 81 19.71 0.60 -3.09
N TRP A 82 19.38 0.93 -4.34
CA TRP A 82 20.05 0.41 -5.53
C TRP A 82 21.51 0.84 -5.61
N ASP A 83 21.84 2.11 -5.34
CA ASP A 83 23.23 2.59 -5.26
C ASP A 83 24.03 1.85 -4.16
N LYS A 84 23.44 1.66 -2.98
CA LYS A 84 24.06 0.88 -1.88
C LYS A 84 24.28 -0.58 -2.28
N LEU A 85 23.31 -1.20 -2.95
CA LEU A 85 23.39 -2.59 -3.37
C LEU A 85 24.47 -2.77 -4.45
N ILE A 86 24.54 -1.87 -5.43
CA ILE A 86 25.57 -1.86 -6.47
C ILE A 86 26.97 -1.66 -5.86
N LYS A 87 27.13 -0.71 -4.93
CA LYS A 87 28.39 -0.50 -4.20
C LYS A 87 28.81 -1.74 -3.40
N LYS A 88 27.85 -2.42 -2.75
CA LYS A 88 28.13 -3.63 -1.97
C LYS A 88 28.54 -4.81 -2.86
N LEU A 89 27.96 -4.95 -4.04
CA LEU A 89 28.37 -5.97 -5.01
C LEU A 89 29.73 -5.66 -5.64
N ARG A 90 30.01 -4.39 -5.94
CA ARG A 90 31.30 -3.97 -6.51
C ARG A 90 32.47 -4.17 -5.54
N ASN A 91 32.26 -3.95 -4.24
CA ASN A 91 33.31 -4.14 -3.22
C ASN A 91 33.49 -5.61 -2.79
N LYS A 92 32.67 -6.53 -3.30
CA LYS A 92 32.75 -7.96 -2.98
C LYS A 92 33.46 -8.78 -4.07
N ASN A 93 33.75 -8.15 -5.22
CA ASN A 93 34.66 -8.61 -6.27
C ASN A 93 36.00 -7.88 -6.12
#